data_AF-A0A7L1SBM0-F1
#
_entry.id   AF-A0A7L1SBM0-F1
#
_cell.length_a   1.000
_cell.length_b   1.000
_cell.length_c   1.000
_cell.angle_alpha   90.00
_cell.angle_beta   90.00
_cell.angle_gamma   90.00
#
_symmetry.space_group_name_H-M   'P 1'
#
loop_
_entity.id
_entity.type
_entity.pdbx_description
1 polymer ?
#
loop_
_entity_poly.entity_id
_entity_poly.type
_entity_poly.pdbx_seq_one_letter_code
_entity_poly.pdbx_strand_id
1 'polypeptide(L)'
;SLAADVELHCFAHPGFGAGAGPRREALVQVALQVAFYRAHGSLCATCEPLSLRRVLPGCTDLLRPPGPPCLALARGLDDPDAQPEALLALLREAVEAQESRTQEVLSGQGAERHLQGLRQAALAAGEPLPEIFLDPAYAQVTHFRLCTLQV
;
A
#
# COMPACT_ATOMS: atom_id res chain seq x y z
N SER A 1 -16.35 17.49 19.76
CA SER A 1 -15.22 18.18 19.09
C SER A 1 -14.56 17.20 18.14
N LEU A 2 -13.74 17.63 17.18
CA LEU A 2 -13.02 16.71 16.30
C LEU A 2 -12.19 15.67 17.08
N ALA A 3 -11.62 16.05 18.23
CA ALA A 3 -10.88 15.13 19.08
C ALA A 3 -11.75 14.00 19.69
N ALA A 4 -13.07 14.21 19.83
CA ALA A 4 -13.97 13.19 20.36
C ALA A 4 -14.36 12.12 19.33
N ASP A 5 -14.04 12.34 18.05
CA ASP A 5 -14.33 11.44 16.93
C ASP A 5 -13.07 10.70 16.45
N VAL A 6 -12.02 10.67 17.29
CA VAL A 6 -10.75 10.00 17.00
C VAL A 6 -10.56 8.84 17.98
N GLU A 7 -10.45 7.64 17.44
CA GLU A 7 -10.08 6.44 18.19
C GLU A 7 -8.58 6.15 17.98
N LEU A 8 -7.83 6.05 19.10
CA LEU A 8 -6.40 5.77 19.08
C LEU A 8 -6.11 4.45 19.80
N HIS A 9 -5.50 3.52 19.07
CA HIS A 9 -5.04 2.25 19.61
C HIS A 9 -3.52 2.14 19.47
N CYS A 10 -2.82 2.11 20.59
CA CYS A 10 -1.36 1.91 20.66
C CYS A 10 -1.08 0.55 21.28
N PHE A 11 -0.29 -0.28 20.61
CA PHE A 11 0.08 -1.60 21.11
C PHE A 11 1.55 -1.91 20.78
N ALA A 12 2.16 -2.73 21.63
CA ALA A 12 3.49 -3.30 21.40
C ALA A 12 3.32 -4.76 20.95
N HIS A 13 4.05 -5.15 19.91
CA HIS A 13 4.04 -6.53 19.42
C HIS A 13 5.41 -7.20 19.72
N PRO A 14 5.56 -7.92 20.85
CA PRO A 14 6.86 -8.42 21.30
C PRO A 14 7.43 -9.55 20.42
N GLY A 15 6.59 -10.22 19.63
CA GLY A 15 7.00 -11.31 18.72
C GLY A 15 7.62 -10.85 17.39
N PHE A 16 7.66 -9.53 17.14
CA PHE A 16 8.10 -8.96 15.86
C PHE A 16 9.08 -7.82 16.16
N GLY A 17 10.31 -7.90 15.63
CA GLY A 17 11.37 -6.98 16.03
C GLY A 17 12.70 -7.20 15.32
N ALA A 18 13.80 -6.83 15.98
CA ALA A 18 15.16 -6.75 15.40
C ALA A 18 15.68 -8.03 14.71
N GLY A 19 15.09 -9.20 14.99
CA GLY A 19 15.42 -10.47 14.34
C GLY A 19 14.66 -10.79 13.05
N ALA A 20 13.69 -9.96 12.63
CA ALA A 20 12.81 -10.23 11.47
C ALA A 20 13.47 -10.11 10.09
N GLY A 21 14.77 -9.77 10.05
CA GLY A 21 15.54 -9.68 8.82
C GLY A 21 15.19 -8.49 7.93
N PRO A 22 15.80 -8.40 6.73
CA PRO A 22 15.70 -7.23 5.84
C PRO A 22 14.30 -7.01 5.27
N ARG A 23 13.44 -8.04 5.25
CA ARG A 23 12.10 -7.99 4.64
C ARG A 23 10.98 -7.56 5.60
N ARG A 24 11.31 -7.08 6.81
CA ARG A 24 10.31 -6.83 7.87
C ARG A 24 9.21 -5.86 7.42
N GLU A 25 9.59 -4.81 6.68
CA GLU A 25 8.71 -3.72 6.31
C GLU A 25 7.66 -4.22 5.31
N ALA A 26 8.13 -4.92 4.28
CA ALA A 26 7.25 -5.56 3.31
C ALA A 26 6.31 -6.57 3.97
N LEU A 27 6.81 -7.36 4.93
CA LEU A 27 6.00 -8.32 5.69
C LEU A 27 4.89 -7.63 6.50
N VAL A 28 5.17 -6.52 7.18
CA VAL A 28 4.15 -5.75 7.92
C VAL A 28 3.09 -5.19 6.99
N GLN A 29 3.50 -4.61 5.86
CA GLN A 29 2.54 -4.04 4.90
C GLN A 29 1.63 -5.13 4.32
N VAL A 30 2.18 -6.29 3.95
CA VAL A 30 1.40 -7.46 3.50
C VAL A 30 0.45 -7.94 4.61
N ALA A 31 0.93 -8.04 5.85
CA ALA A 31 0.10 -8.45 6.99
C ALA A 31 -1.07 -7.48 7.24
N LEU A 32 -0.86 -6.18 7.07
CA LEU A 32 -1.93 -5.17 7.16
C LEU A 32 -2.98 -5.36 6.05
N GLN A 33 -2.57 -5.69 4.82
CA GLN A 33 -3.53 -6.00 3.75
C GLN A 33 -4.38 -7.23 4.06
N VAL A 34 -3.75 -8.30 4.56
CA VAL A 34 -4.46 -9.51 4.98
C VAL A 34 -5.41 -9.22 6.14
N ALA A 35 -4.96 -8.48 7.16
CA ALA A 35 -5.79 -8.11 8.31
C ALA A 35 -7.01 -7.30 7.89
N PHE A 36 -6.83 -6.33 6.99
CA PHE A 36 -7.93 -5.54 6.44
C PHE A 36 -8.90 -6.41 5.64
N TYR A 37 -8.40 -7.30 4.78
CA TYR A 37 -9.25 -8.24 4.04
C TYR A 37 -10.09 -9.09 4.99
N ARG A 38 -9.50 -9.65 6.05
CA ARG A 38 -10.23 -10.46 7.04
C ARG A 38 -11.30 -9.68 7.80
N ALA A 39 -11.05 -8.40 8.08
CA ALA A 39 -12.01 -7.54 8.77
C ALA A 39 -13.16 -7.05 7.88
N HIS A 40 -12.93 -6.91 6.56
CA HIS A 40 -13.86 -6.23 5.66
C HIS A 40 -14.31 -7.03 4.43
N GLY A 41 -13.81 -8.26 4.24
CA GLY A 41 -14.10 -9.12 3.09
C GLY A 41 -13.52 -8.63 1.75
N SER A 42 -12.72 -7.57 1.75
CA SER A 42 -12.14 -6.96 0.55
C SER A 42 -10.87 -6.19 0.88
N LEU A 43 -9.99 -6.03 -0.11
CA LEU A 43 -8.88 -5.08 -0.01
C LEU A 43 -9.39 -3.65 -0.18
N CYS A 44 -8.57 -2.68 0.21
CA CYS A 44 -8.85 -1.26 -0.03
C CYS A 44 -7.66 -0.55 -0.68
N ALA A 45 -7.95 0.63 -1.24
CA ALA A 45 -6.93 1.60 -1.57
C ALA A 45 -6.12 1.92 -0.30
N THR A 46 -4.82 1.65 -0.38
CA THR A 46 -3.85 1.85 0.70
C THR A 46 -2.74 2.76 0.21
N CYS A 47 -2.34 3.72 1.04
CA CYS A 47 -1.22 4.61 0.77
C CYS A 47 -0.08 4.43 1.78
N GLU A 48 1.15 4.33 1.30
CA GLU A 48 2.36 4.42 2.11
C GLU A 48 3.28 5.50 1.51
N PRO A 49 3.49 6.64 2.18
CA PRO A 49 4.37 7.67 1.65
C PRO A 49 5.83 7.27 1.80
N LEU A 50 6.56 7.29 0.68
CA LEU A 50 7.99 7.00 0.63
C LEU A 50 8.79 8.24 0.25
N SER A 51 9.89 8.46 0.97
CA SER A 51 10.83 9.54 0.66
C SER A 51 11.64 9.23 -0.59
N LEU A 52 11.53 10.10 -1.60
CA LEU A 52 12.31 10.01 -2.83
C LEU A 52 13.71 10.65 -2.71
N ARG A 53 14.19 10.91 -1.50
CA ARG A 53 15.43 11.69 -1.25
C ARG A 53 16.67 11.26 -2.06
N ARG A 54 16.71 10.01 -2.52
CA ARG A 54 17.81 9.45 -3.33
C ARG A 54 17.79 9.93 -4.78
N VAL A 55 16.61 10.25 -5.32
CA VAL A 55 16.40 10.62 -6.73
C VAL A 55 15.85 12.03 -6.88
N LEU A 56 15.03 12.49 -5.91
CA LEU A 56 14.43 13.81 -5.89
C LEU A 56 14.34 14.32 -4.43
N PRO A 57 15.35 15.09 -3.97
CA PRO A 57 15.39 15.62 -2.61
C PRO A 57 14.16 16.46 -2.26
N GLY A 58 13.63 16.27 -1.05
CA GLY A 58 12.45 17.00 -0.57
C GLY A 58 11.11 16.47 -1.09
N CYS A 59 11.11 15.46 -1.97
CA CYS A 59 9.89 14.87 -2.52
C CYS A 59 9.54 13.53 -1.88
N THR A 60 8.25 13.21 -1.92
CA THR A 60 7.69 11.91 -1.55
C THR A 60 6.80 11.40 -2.66
N ASP A 61 6.76 10.09 -2.85
CA ASP A 61 5.73 9.42 -3.65
C ASP A 61 4.87 8.53 -2.75
N LEU A 62 3.78 8.00 -3.30
CA LEU A 62 2.92 7.05 -2.61
C LEU A 62 3.12 5.65 -3.17
N LEU A 63 3.47 4.73 -2.29
CA LEU A 63 3.47 3.30 -2.54
C LEU A 63 2.05 2.75 -2.34
N ARG A 64 1.59 1.96 -3.30
CA ARG A 64 0.40 1.11 -3.18
C ARG A 64 0.85 -0.35 -3.06
N PRO A 65 0.37 -1.10 -2.05
CA PRO A 65 0.68 -2.52 -1.93
C PRO A 65 0.23 -3.34 -3.15
N PRO A 66 0.89 -4.48 -3.46
CA PRO A 66 0.54 -5.32 -4.59
C PRO A 66 -0.77 -6.06 -4.32
N GLY A 67 -1.87 -5.51 -4.84
CA GLY A 67 -3.23 -6.02 -4.61
C GLY A 67 -3.40 -7.53 -4.90
N PRO A 68 -3.09 -8.02 -6.12
CA PRO A 68 -3.35 -9.42 -6.46
C PRO A 68 -2.56 -10.43 -5.59
N PRO A 69 -1.24 -10.29 -5.36
CA PRO A 69 -0.52 -11.17 -4.44
C PRO A 69 -1.05 -11.11 -2.99
N CYS A 70 -1.34 -9.92 -2.47
CA CYS A 70 -1.92 -9.77 -1.14
C CYS A 70 -3.30 -10.42 -1.03
N LEU A 71 -4.14 -10.31 -2.06
CA LEU A 71 -5.47 -10.94 -2.10
C LEU A 71 -5.37 -12.47 -2.17
N ALA A 72 -4.43 -12.98 -2.96
CA ALA A 72 -4.19 -14.43 -3.08
C ALA A 72 -3.74 -15.01 -1.73
N LEU A 73 -2.80 -14.37 -1.05
CA LEU A 73 -2.39 -14.75 0.30
C LEU A 73 -3.55 -14.67 1.29
N ALA A 74 -4.32 -13.58 1.29
CA ALA A 74 -5.44 -13.41 2.23
C ALA A 74 -6.49 -14.50 2.07
N ARG A 75 -6.84 -14.85 0.82
CA ARG A 75 -7.76 -15.96 0.51
C ARG A 75 -7.19 -17.31 0.90
N GLY A 76 -5.92 -17.56 0.58
CA GLY A 76 -5.26 -18.82 0.95
C GLY A 76 -5.22 -19.03 2.45
N LEU A 77 -4.92 -18.00 3.24
CA LEU A 77 -4.87 -18.08 4.69
C LEU A 77 -6.25 -18.33 5.35
N ASP A 78 -7.35 -18.12 4.63
CA ASP A 78 -8.72 -18.39 5.09
C ASP A 78 -9.28 -19.70 4.51
N ASP A 79 -8.52 -20.40 3.66
CA ASP A 79 -8.89 -21.69 3.09
C ASP A 79 -8.52 -22.83 4.07
N PRO A 80 -9.50 -23.61 4.57
CA PRO A 80 -9.24 -24.69 5.54
C PRO A 80 -8.41 -25.84 4.96
N ASP A 81 -8.37 -25.99 3.64
CA ASP A 81 -7.67 -27.09 2.96
C ASP A 81 -6.28 -26.69 2.43
N ALA A 82 -5.88 -25.43 2.65
CA ALA A 82 -4.62 -24.90 2.17
C ALA A 82 -3.41 -25.59 2.83
N GLN A 83 -2.50 -26.07 1.99
CA GLN A 83 -1.28 -26.71 2.45
C GLN A 83 -0.26 -25.66 2.95
N PRO A 84 0.48 -25.93 4.05
CA PRO A 84 1.46 -24.98 4.59
C PRO A 84 2.50 -24.50 3.56
N GLU A 85 2.93 -25.38 2.66
CA GLU A 85 3.89 -25.06 1.60
C GLU A 85 3.31 -24.07 0.58
N ALA A 86 2.03 -24.22 0.24
CA ALA A 86 1.33 -23.31 -0.65
C ALA A 86 1.15 -21.93 -0.01
N LEU A 87 0.78 -21.88 1.28
CA LEU A 87 0.68 -20.63 2.04
C LEU A 87 2.02 -19.91 2.14
N LEU A 88 3.10 -20.65 2.37
CA LEU A 88 4.45 -20.09 2.41
C LEU A 88 4.87 -19.53 1.04
N ALA A 89 4.49 -20.18 -0.06
CA ALA A 89 4.74 -19.68 -1.41
C ALA A 89 3.99 -18.36 -1.66
N LEU A 90 2.70 -18.29 -1.33
CA LEU A 90 1.90 -17.07 -1.44
C LEU A 90 2.46 -15.93 -0.58
N LEU A 91 2.93 -16.23 0.63
CA LEU A 91 3.55 -15.24 1.50
C LEU A 91 4.83 -14.67 0.89
N ARG A 92 5.69 -15.54 0.36
CA ARG A 92 6.93 -15.13 -0.32
C ARG A 92 6.64 -14.25 -1.53
N GLU A 93 5.68 -14.65 -2.36
CA GLU A 93 5.26 -13.89 -3.53
C GLU A 93 4.75 -12.49 -3.15
N ALA A 94 3.86 -12.40 -2.16
CA ALA A 94 3.32 -11.11 -1.72
C ALA A 94 4.41 -10.19 -1.15
N VAL A 95 5.33 -10.73 -0.35
CA VAL A 95 6.45 -9.97 0.21
C VAL A 95 7.42 -9.51 -0.88
N GLU A 96 7.77 -10.38 -1.82
CA GLU A 96 8.67 -10.03 -2.94
C GLU A 96 8.05 -8.99 -3.87
N ALA A 97 6.76 -9.09 -4.16
CA ALA A 97 6.02 -8.09 -4.92
C ALA A 97 6.00 -6.73 -4.19
N GLN A 98 5.84 -6.73 -2.87
CA GLN A 98 5.88 -5.51 -2.05
C GLN A 98 7.27 -4.88 -2.10
N GLU A 99 8.34 -5.67 -1.90
CA GLU A 99 9.72 -5.18 -1.99
C GLU A 99 10.05 -4.61 -3.37
N SER A 100 9.67 -5.33 -4.43
CA SER A 100 9.86 -4.90 -5.81
C SER A 100 9.18 -3.56 -6.05
N ARG A 101 7.92 -3.40 -5.61
CA ARG A 101 7.20 -2.14 -5.74
C ARG A 101 7.82 -1.02 -4.90
N THR A 102 8.29 -1.31 -3.69
CA THR A 102 9.03 -0.33 -2.88
C THR A 102 10.28 0.17 -3.62
N GLN A 103 11.06 -0.72 -4.24
CA GLN A 103 12.24 -0.31 -5.01
C GLN A 103 11.88 0.51 -6.26
N GLU A 104 10.82 0.12 -6.98
CA GLU A 104 10.27 0.88 -8.12
C GLU A 104 9.99 2.32 -7.69
N VAL A 105 9.21 2.50 -6.61
CA VAL A 105 8.86 3.83 -6.10
C VAL A 105 10.09 4.60 -5.62
N LEU A 106 10.98 3.98 -4.84
CA LEU A 106 12.20 4.63 -4.33
C LEU A 106 13.20 5.03 -5.44
N SER A 107 13.11 4.39 -6.61
CA SER A 107 13.87 4.76 -7.80
C SER A 107 13.23 5.88 -8.61
N GLY A 108 12.11 6.44 -8.16
CA GLY A 108 11.38 7.52 -8.83
C GLY A 108 10.45 7.03 -9.95
N GLN A 109 10.15 5.73 -10.00
CA GLN A 109 9.27 5.13 -11.00
C GLN A 109 7.83 4.95 -10.47
N GLY A 110 7.48 5.60 -9.36
CA GLY A 110 6.13 5.60 -8.81
C GLY A 110 5.14 6.35 -9.71
N ALA A 111 3.90 5.84 -9.77
CA ALA A 111 2.86 6.42 -10.62
C ALA A 111 2.08 7.55 -9.94
N GLU A 112 2.02 7.59 -8.62
CA GLU A 112 1.04 8.42 -7.89
C GLU A 112 1.32 9.91 -8.03
N ARG A 113 2.56 10.35 -7.79
CA ARG A 113 2.94 11.75 -8.03
C ARG A 113 2.96 12.12 -9.50
N HIS A 114 3.25 11.17 -10.40
CA HIS A 114 3.18 11.42 -11.82
C HIS A 114 1.73 11.71 -12.26
N LEU A 115 0.77 10.87 -11.88
CA LEU A 115 -0.66 11.07 -12.14
C LEU A 115 -1.17 12.37 -11.51
N GLN A 116 -0.75 12.67 -10.28
CA GLN A 116 -1.07 13.95 -9.65
C GLN A 116 -0.51 15.12 -10.45
N GLY A 117 0.74 15.04 -10.90
CA GLY A 117 1.40 16.06 -11.71
C GLY A 117 0.66 16.33 -13.02
N LEU A 118 0.27 15.28 -13.75
CA LEU A 118 -0.53 15.38 -14.97
C LEU A 118 -1.88 16.07 -14.72
N ARG A 119 -2.57 15.69 -13.65
CA ARG A 119 -3.84 16.34 -13.25
C ARG A 119 -3.65 17.83 -12.95
N GLN A 120 -2.61 18.18 -12.19
CA GLN A 120 -2.33 19.58 -11.86
C GLN A 120 -1.90 20.40 -13.08
N ALA A 121 -1.14 19.80 -14.01
CA ALA A 121 -0.72 20.45 -15.24
C ALA A 121 -1.91 20.83 -16.13
N ALA A 122 -2.87 19.92 -16.33
CA ALA A 122 -4.09 20.21 -17.09
C ALA A 122 -4.89 21.35 -16.46
N LEU A 123 -5.07 21.32 -15.13
CA LEU A 123 -5.75 22.39 -14.39
C LEU A 123 -5.06 23.75 -14.53
N ALA A 124 -3.72 23.77 -14.41
CA ALA A 124 -2.93 24.99 -14.53
C ALA A 124 -2.96 25.57 -15.96
N ALA A 125 -3.06 24.71 -16.98
CA ALA A 125 -3.21 25.11 -18.38
C ALA A 125 -4.65 25.58 -18.72
N GLY A 126 -5.62 25.39 -17.82
CA GLY A 126 -7.04 25.64 -18.12
C GLY A 126 -7.62 24.64 -19.13
N GLU A 127 -6.97 23.49 -19.30
CA GLU A 127 -7.41 22.42 -20.18
C GLU A 127 -8.48 21.56 -19.50
N PRO A 128 -9.38 20.92 -20.27
CA PRO A 128 -10.28 19.93 -19.72
C PRO A 128 -9.47 18.79 -19.07
N LEU A 129 -9.95 18.31 -17.92
CA LEU A 129 -9.32 17.16 -17.26
C LEU A 129 -9.37 15.92 -18.17
N PRO A 130 -8.24 15.21 -18.37
CA PRO A 130 -8.24 13.93 -19.04
C PRO A 130 -9.25 12.96 -18.41
N GLU A 131 -9.92 12.16 -19.25
CA GLU A 131 -11.03 11.27 -18.85
C GLU A 131 -10.66 10.31 -17.71
N ILE A 132 -9.41 9.86 -17.64
CA ILE A 132 -8.92 9.01 -16.55
C ILE A 132 -9.14 9.64 -15.17
N PHE A 133 -9.07 10.96 -15.02
CA PHE A 133 -9.28 11.66 -13.75
C PHE A 133 -10.77 11.88 -13.42
N LEU A 134 -11.66 11.62 -14.39
CA LEU A 134 -13.11 11.68 -14.25
C LEU A 134 -13.71 10.28 -13.99
N ASP A 135 -12.93 9.22 -14.21
CA ASP A 135 -13.34 7.84 -14.00
C ASP A 135 -13.66 7.58 -12.51
N PRO A 136 -14.84 6.99 -12.18
CA PRO A 136 -15.16 6.56 -10.83
C PRO A 136 -14.11 5.64 -10.20
N ALA A 137 -13.42 4.82 -11.00
CA ALA A 137 -12.32 3.98 -10.56
C ALA A 137 -11.15 4.82 -10.04
N TYR A 138 -10.80 5.93 -10.71
CA TYR A 138 -9.75 6.83 -10.23
C TYR A 138 -10.12 7.44 -8.86
N ALA A 139 -11.38 7.88 -8.70
CA ALA A 139 -11.88 8.36 -7.42
C ALA A 139 -11.82 7.27 -6.34
N GLN A 140 -12.20 6.03 -6.66
CA GLN A 140 -12.16 4.92 -5.71
C GLN A 140 -10.72 4.56 -5.29
N VAL A 141 -9.80 4.48 -6.25
CA VAL A 141 -8.42 4.04 -5.95
C VAL A 141 -7.56 5.12 -5.30
N THR A 142 -7.97 6.40 -5.38
CA THR A 142 -7.31 7.52 -4.67
C THR A 142 -7.99 7.89 -3.35
N HIS A 143 -9.10 7.24 -3.01
CA HIS A 143 -9.74 7.35 -1.70
C HIS A 143 -9.16 6.31 -0.72
N PHE A 144 -8.02 6.64 -0.12
CA PHE A 144 -7.29 5.73 0.75
C PHE A 144 -8.04 5.47 2.07
N ARG A 145 -8.42 4.21 2.31
CA ARG A 145 -9.03 3.77 3.58
C ARG A 145 -7.98 3.34 4.60
N LEU A 146 -6.79 2.98 4.12
CA LEU A 146 -5.60 2.77 4.92
C LEU A 146 -4.51 3.73 4.46
N CYS A 147 -3.92 4.45 5.40
CA CYS A 147 -2.67 5.16 5.16
C CYS A 147 -1.70 4.78 6.26
N THR A 148 -0.57 4.21 5.86
CA THR A 148 0.44 3.63 6.74
C THR A 148 1.72 4.43 6.60
N LEU A 149 2.52 4.46 7.66
CA LEU A 149 3.82 5.12 7.66
C LEU A 149 4.75 4.33 8.57
N GLN A 150 5.96 4.07 8.08
CA GLN A 150 7.08 3.68 8.95
C GLN A 150 7.81 4.95 9.42
N VAL A 151 7.97 5.06 10.75
CA VAL A 151 8.71 6.15 11.41
C VAL A 151 10.10 5.68 11.79
#